data_AF-A0ABC8UU78-F1
#
_entry.id   AF-A0ABC8UU78-F1
#
_cell.length_a   1.000
_cell.length_b   1.000
_cell.length_c   1.000
_cell.angle_alpha   90.00
_cell.angle_beta   90.00
_cell.angle_gamma   90.00
#
_symmetry.space_group_name_H-M   'P 1'
#
loop_
_entity.id
_entity.type
_entity.pdbx_description
1 polymer ?
#
loop_
_entity_poly.entity_id
_entity_poly.type
_entity_poly.pdbx_seq_one_letter_code
_entity_poly.pdbx_strand_id
1 'polypeptide(L)'
;MSRLYTFSCFLLNPPSVHDIMNEIAAAWVDNGGSFVLVVSNHNKDLFLFLSNSGWLTVILNVEGGSASEDSSTVFINKLEELPMIICHLNRKAVGKNYMMVGYIMKPSREEDFSKRGAFPLYPTQNGLIFMPLSLELPISSQLKQVDIVLHKATDEILSVEISNSSELPNKITYSRGMQELQRYVEHQPDCCVIDPFNKVYPVLDRLIIQQILLSLEKFNIESRCKIRGPNFLKVFSPECYLIYACIDFNKLMETTLNLLMNIMFDNLI
;
A
#
# COMPACT_ATOMS: atom_id res chain seq x y z
N MET A 1 2.25 18.05 11.37
CA MET A 1 1.69 17.84 12.72
C MET A 1 1.33 16.37 12.85
N SER A 2 1.99 15.62 13.73
CA SER A 2 1.62 14.23 14.01
C SER A 2 0.25 14.22 14.67
N ARG A 3 -0.75 13.60 14.06
CA ARG A 3 -2.01 13.32 14.77
C ARG A 3 -1.66 12.44 15.96
N LEU A 4 -1.95 12.92 17.16
CA LEU A 4 -1.96 12.09 18.36
C LEU A 4 -2.93 10.94 18.09
N TYR A 5 -2.43 9.71 18.04
CA TYR A 5 -3.28 8.54 18.01
C TYR A 5 -4.02 8.48 19.34
N THR A 6 -5.32 8.75 19.31
CA THR A 6 -6.18 8.63 20.49
C THR A 6 -6.62 7.18 20.62
N PHE A 7 -6.21 6.53 21.69
CA PHE A 7 -6.71 5.23 22.06
C PHE A 7 -7.40 5.33 23.43
N SER A 8 -8.52 4.64 23.57
CA SER A 8 -9.25 4.50 24.84
C SER A 8 -9.37 3.01 25.11
N CYS A 9 -9.04 2.60 26.33
CA CYS A 9 -9.16 1.22 26.78
C CYS A 9 -10.39 1.11 27.68
N PHE A 10 -11.28 0.18 27.36
CA PHE A 10 -12.49 -0.10 28.15
C PHE A 10 -12.45 -1.55 28.60
N LEU A 11 -12.80 -1.79 29.87
CA LEU A 11 -12.88 -3.14 30.41
C LEU A 11 -14.27 -3.72 30.13
N LEU A 12 -14.34 -4.71 29.24
CA LEU A 12 -15.58 -5.42 28.93
C LEU A 12 -15.93 -6.45 30.02
N ASN A 13 -16.83 -6.08 30.94
CA ASN A 13 -17.39 -6.98 31.94
C ASN A 13 -18.83 -7.39 31.55
N PRO A 14 -19.16 -8.70 31.49
CA PRO A 14 -20.47 -9.19 31.06
C PRO A 14 -21.71 -8.55 31.72
N PRO A 15 -21.74 -8.26 33.04
CA PRO A 15 -22.94 -7.68 33.66
C PRO A 15 -23.16 -6.18 33.37
N SER A 16 -22.21 -5.47 32.75
CA SER A 16 -22.27 -4.02 32.54
C SER A 16 -22.01 -3.60 31.08
N VAL A 17 -22.15 -4.52 30.12
CA VAL A 17 -21.81 -4.26 28.71
C VAL A 17 -22.63 -3.09 28.14
N HIS A 18 -23.92 -2.97 28.47
CA HIS A 18 -24.74 -1.86 27.99
C HIS A 18 -24.23 -0.50 28.47
N ASP A 19 -23.81 -0.41 29.73
CA ASP A 19 -23.20 0.80 30.29
C ASP A 19 -21.88 1.13 29.59
N ILE A 20 -21.08 0.11 29.27
CA ILE A 20 -19.81 0.26 28.54
C ILE A 20 -20.07 0.70 27.09
N MET A 21 -21.11 0.19 26.42
CA MET A 21 -21.44 0.63 25.07
C MET A 21 -21.87 2.09 25.06
N ASN A 22 -22.64 2.53 26.07
CA ASN A 22 -23.00 3.93 26.24
C ASN A 22 -21.76 4.79 26.57
N GLU A 23 -20.81 4.28 27.35
CA GLU A 23 -19.55 4.96 27.66
C GLU A 23 -18.65 5.10 26.42
N ILE A 24 -18.52 4.04 25.62
CA ILE A 24 -17.77 4.06 24.34
C ILE A 24 -18.45 5.03 23.38
N ALA A 25 -19.78 4.96 23.24
CA ALA A 25 -20.50 5.91 22.40
C ALA A 25 -20.25 7.34 22.90
N ALA A 26 -20.41 7.61 24.20
CA ALA A 26 -20.19 8.89 24.86
C ALA A 26 -18.78 9.48 24.63
N ALA A 27 -17.75 8.66 24.66
CA ALA A 27 -16.37 9.09 24.42
C ALA A 27 -16.09 9.45 22.94
N TRP A 28 -16.96 9.04 22.00
CA TRP A 28 -16.74 9.19 20.56
C TRP A 28 -17.96 9.80 19.80
N VAL A 29 -18.94 10.37 20.52
CA VAL A 29 -20.27 10.83 20.01
C VAL A 29 -20.18 11.83 18.85
N ASP A 30 -19.13 12.64 18.78
CA ASP A 30 -19.10 13.78 17.86
C ASP A 30 -18.81 13.44 16.39
N ASN A 31 -18.60 12.16 16.03
CA ASN A 31 -18.07 11.81 14.70
C ASN A 31 -19.08 11.25 13.68
N GLY A 32 -20.36 11.05 14.04
CA GLY A 32 -21.40 10.60 13.09
C GLY A 32 -21.09 9.27 12.36
N GLY A 33 -20.12 8.51 12.85
CA GLY A 33 -19.62 7.28 12.25
C GLY A 33 -20.28 6.02 12.81
N SER A 34 -20.04 4.88 12.18
CA SER A 34 -20.44 3.56 12.67
C SER A 34 -19.31 2.92 13.49
N PHE A 35 -19.67 2.15 14.51
CA PHE A 35 -18.72 1.39 15.31
C PHE A 35 -18.47 0.02 14.71
N VAL A 36 -17.19 -0.37 14.64
CA VAL A 36 -16.75 -1.71 14.27
C VAL A 36 -16.10 -2.34 15.50
N LEU A 37 -16.60 -3.49 15.91
CA LEU A 37 -16.11 -4.23 17.05
C LEU A 37 -15.42 -5.51 16.59
N VAL A 38 -14.19 -5.73 17.03
CA VAL A 38 -13.41 -6.91 16.66
C VAL A 38 -13.30 -7.84 17.87
N VAL A 39 -13.78 -9.09 17.73
CA VAL A 39 -13.79 -10.08 18.81
C VAL A 39 -13.20 -11.41 18.34
N SER A 40 -12.65 -12.19 19.26
CA SER A 40 -12.23 -13.57 18.99
C SER A 40 -13.41 -14.54 19.14
N ASN A 41 -13.46 -15.58 18.30
CA ASN A 41 -14.49 -16.63 18.35
C ASN A 41 -14.51 -17.43 19.67
N HIS A 42 -13.50 -17.31 20.53
CA HIS A 42 -13.49 -17.95 21.84
C HIS A 42 -14.51 -17.32 22.83
N ASN A 43 -15.01 -16.12 22.54
CA ASN A 43 -15.87 -15.37 23.47
C ASN A 43 -17.33 -15.32 22.98
N LYS A 44 -17.96 -16.50 22.89
CA LYS A 44 -19.32 -16.69 22.36
C LYS A 44 -20.39 -15.97 23.17
N ASP A 45 -20.18 -15.78 24.47
CA ASP A 45 -21.13 -15.09 25.33
C ASP A 45 -21.22 -13.61 24.96
N LEU A 46 -20.09 -12.93 24.72
CA LEU A 46 -20.06 -11.55 24.24
C LEU A 46 -20.80 -11.39 22.90
N PHE A 47 -20.67 -12.35 21.99
CA PHE A 47 -21.31 -12.31 20.67
C PHE A 47 -22.84 -12.18 20.76
N LEU A 48 -23.48 -12.99 21.61
CA LEU A 48 -24.95 -12.98 21.76
C LEU A 48 -25.47 -11.65 22.32
N PHE A 49 -24.68 -10.94 23.11
CA PHE A 49 -25.06 -9.64 23.66
C PHE A 49 -24.81 -8.49 22.68
N LEU A 50 -23.77 -8.59 21.85
CA LEU A 50 -23.35 -7.53 20.92
C LEU A 50 -24.17 -7.50 19.63
N SER A 51 -24.79 -8.62 19.24
CA SER A 51 -25.63 -8.71 18.04
C SER A 51 -26.80 -7.71 18.03
N ASN A 52 -27.27 -7.27 19.20
CA ASN A 52 -28.39 -6.33 19.35
C ASN A 52 -27.98 -4.85 19.44
N SER A 53 -26.68 -4.55 19.31
CA SER A 53 -26.16 -3.18 19.50
C SER A 53 -26.23 -2.28 18.27
N GLY A 54 -26.53 -2.84 17.09
CA GLY A 54 -26.46 -2.13 15.82
C GLY A 54 -25.04 -1.84 15.33
N TRP A 55 -24.00 -2.30 16.06
CA TRP A 55 -22.61 -2.19 15.64
C TRP A 55 -22.24 -3.33 14.69
N LEU A 56 -21.28 -3.08 13.80
CA LEU A 56 -20.72 -4.14 12.97
C LEU A 56 -19.75 -4.97 13.82
N THR A 57 -20.02 -6.27 13.94
CA THR A 57 -19.15 -7.19 14.68
C THR A 57 -18.28 -7.99 13.72
N VAL A 58 -16.96 -7.86 13.84
CA VAL A 58 -15.97 -8.64 13.10
C VAL A 58 -15.42 -9.73 14.03
N ILE A 59 -15.58 -10.98 13.63
CA ILE A 59 -15.19 -12.15 14.42
C ILE A 59 -13.93 -12.77 13.81
N LEU A 60 -12.85 -12.80 14.59
CA LEU A 60 -11.63 -13.52 14.26
C LEU A 60 -11.80 -15.01 14.57
N ASN A 61 -11.92 -15.80 13.52
CA ASN A 61 -12.13 -17.24 13.55
C ASN A 61 -10.80 -17.98 13.51
N VAL A 62 -10.25 -18.28 14.69
CA VAL A 62 -8.96 -18.97 14.83
C VAL A 62 -9.06 -20.48 14.54
N GLU A 63 -10.26 -21.06 14.60
CA GLU A 63 -10.47 -22.53 14.56
C GLU A 63 -11.37 -23.04 13.41
N GLY A 64 -11.63 -22.21 12.39
CA GLY A 64 -12.30 -22.68 11.16
C GLY A 64 -13.79 -23.03 11.30
N GLY A 65 -14.50 -22.41 12.24
CA GLY A 65 -15.96 -22.55 12.37
C GLY A 65 -16.75 -22.02 11.17
N SER A 66 -17.91 -22.61 10.88
CA SER A 66 -18.80 -22.19 9.78
C SER A 66 -19.41 -20.80 10.03
N ALA A 67 -19.39 -19.96 9.00
CA ALA A 67 -20.00 -18.64 9.02
C ALA A 67 -21.53 -18.75 9.17
N SER A 68 -22.09 -17.97 10.10
CA SER A 68 -23.54 -17.69 10.18
C SER A 68 -23.79 -16.35 9.51
N GLU A 69 -24.67 -16.31 8.51
CA GLU A 69 -25.02 -15.09 7.77
C GLU A 69 -26.00 -14.22 8.56
N ASP A 70 -25.51 -13.54 9.60
CA ASP A 70 -26.22 -12.39 10.17
C ASP A 70 -25.70 -11.09 9.52
N SER A 71 -26.61 -10.19 9.13
CA SER A 71 -26.27 -8.97 8.38
C SER A 71 -25.34 -7.99 9.11
N SER A 72 -25.17 -8.14 10.43
CA SER A 72 -24.32 -7.32 11.31
C SER A 72 -23.00 -8.00 11.68
N THR A 73 -22.72 -9.21 11.17
CA THR A 73 -21.56 -10.01 11.56
C THR A 73 -20.69 -10.35 10.35
N VAL A 74 -19.38 -10.14 10.48
CA VAL A 74 -18.38 -10.49 9.45
C VAL A 74 -17.34 -11.41 10.09
N PHE A 75 -17.05 -12.54 9.45
CA PHE A 75 -15.99 -13.45 9.90
C PHE A 75 -14.70 -13.18 9.13
N ILE A 76 -13.59 -13.11 9.85
CA ILE A 76 -12.23 -13.06 9.30
C ILE A 76 -11.41 -14.22 9.86
N ASN A 77 -10.50 -14.76 9.06
CA ASN A 77 -9.58 -15.81 9.51
C ASN A 77 -8.23 -15.21 9.95
N LYS A 78 -7.89 -14.05 9.40
CA LYS A 78 -6.65 -13.33 9.61
C LYS A 78 -6.93 -11.87 9.98
N LEU A 79 -6.16 -11.30 10.90
CA LEU A 79 -6.34 -9.90 11.33
C LEU A 79 -6.04 -8.92 10.19
N GLU A 80 -5.19 -9.33 9.25
CA GLU A 80 -4.84 -8.66 8.01
C GLU A 80 -6.08 -8.40 7.11
N GLU A 81 -7.19 -9.10 7.34
CA GLU A 81 -8.45 -8.86 6.63
C GLU A 81 -9.21 -7.62 7.11
N LEU A 82 -8.96 -7.18 8.35
CA LEU A 82 -9.70 -6.09 8.97
C LEU A 82 -9.55 -4.74 8.23
N PRO A 83 -8.35 -4.29 7.82
CA PRO A 83 -8.22 -3.05 7.06
C PRO A 83 -9.00 -3.07 5.73
N MET A 84 -9.08 -4.22 5.07
CA MET A 84 -9.84 -4.37 3.82
C MET A 84 -11.34 -4.22 4.06
N ILE A 85 -11.86 -4.81 5.16
CA ILE A 85 -13.25 -4.63 5.58
C ILE A 85 -13.54 -3.15 5.85
N ILE A 86 -12.67 -2.46 6.59
CA ILE A 86 -12.82 -1.03 6.89
C ILE A 86 -12.89 -0.22 5.59
N CYS A 87 -11.97 -0.46 4.64
CA CYS A 87 -11.97 0.26 3.37
C CYS A 87 -13.23 -0.02 2.54
N HIS A 88 -13.70 -1.28 2.50
CA HIS A 88 -14.92 -1.66 1.80
C HIS A 88 -16.17 -0.99 2.38
N LEU A 89 -16.28 -0.92 3.71
CA LEU A 89 -17.37 -0.22 4.40
C LEU A 89 -17.34 1.28 4.08
N ASN A 90 -16.15 1.88 4.15
CA ASN A 90 -15.97 3.29 3.79
C ASN A 90 -16.38 3.54 2.34
N ARG A 91 -15.93 2.71 1.39
CA ARG A 91 -16.32 2.81 -0.03
C ARG A 91 -17.83 2.68 -0.22
N LYS A 92 -18.49 1.77 0.50
CA LYS A 92 -19.96 1.63 0.47
C LYS A 92 -20.66 2.88 1.00
N ALA A 93 -20.14 3.49 2.06
CA ALA A 93 -20.74 4.67 2.67
C ALA A 93 -20.61 5.93 1.80
N VAL A 94 -19.47 6.12 1.12
CA VAL A 94 -19.23 7.32 0.29
C VAL A 94 -19.60 7.15 -1.19
N GLY A 95 -19.83 5.92 -1.65
CA GLY A 95 -20.20 5.61 -3.02
C GLY A 95 -19.02 5.53 -3.99
N LYS A 96 -19.32 5.36 -5.28
CA LYS A 96 -18.33 5.05 -6.34
C LYS A 96 -17.44 6.21 -6.78
N ASN A 97 -17.62 7.41 -6.22
CA ASN A 97 -16.81 8.58 -6.55
C ASN A 97 -15.41 8.53 -5.95
N TYR A 98 -15.14 7.52 -5.11
CA TYR A 98 -13.85 7.31 -4.48
C TYR A 98 -13.11 6.14 -5.12
N MET A 99 -11.85 6.37 -5.45
CA MET A 99 -10.94 5.36 -5.96
C MET A 99 -10.26 4.63 -4.80
N MET A 100 -10.23 3.31 -4.91
CA MET A 100 -9.53 2.42 -4.01
C MET A 100 -8.12 2.18 -4.53
N VAL A 101 -7.12 2.53 -3.73
CA VAL A 101 -5.71 2.30 -4.00
C VAL A 101 -5.24 1.12 -3.14
N GLY A 102 -5.07 -0.04 -3.78
CA GLY A 102 -4.40 -1.18 -3.16
C GLY A 102 -2.92 -0.92 -3.07
N TYR A 103 -2.30 -1.04 -1.89
CA TYR A 103 -0.85 -0.88 -1.76
C TYR A 103 -0.14 -2.12 -1.22
N ILE A 104 1.10 -2.32 -1.67
CA ILE A 104 1.95 -3.43 -1.22
C ILE A 104 3.43 -3.07 -1.23
N MET A 105 4.08 -3.21 -0.08
CA MET A 105 5.51 -3.00 0.09
C MET A 105 6.01 -3.70 1.35
N LYS A 106 7.32 -3.69 1.60
CA LYS A 106 7.84 -4.27 2.85
C LYS A 106 7.29 -3.53 4.09
N PRO A 107 7.11 -4.21 5.24
CA PRO A 107 6.49 -3.63 6.44
C PRO A 107 7.16 -2.33 6.94
N SER A 108 8.49 -2.27 6.92
CA SER A 108 9.23 -1.06 7.33
C SER A 108 8.91 0.18 6.50
N ARG A 109 8.54 0.00 5.22
CA ARG A 109 8.14 1.12 4.37
C ARG A 109 6.68 1.52 4.61
N GLU A 110 5.79 0.55 4.82
CA GLU A 110 4.41 0.84 5.19
C GLU A 110 4.33 1.64 6.50
N GLU A 111 5.15 1.27 7.48
CA GLU A 111 5.23 1.98 8.76
C GLU A 111 5.70 3.44 8.59
N ASP A 112 6.74 3.68 7.78
CA ASP A 112 7.23 5.05 7.51
C ASP A 112 6.17 5.93 6.84
N PHE A 113 5.46 5.39 5.84
CA PHE A 113 4.35 6.10 5.20
C PHE A 113 3.20 6.35 6.17
N SER A 114 2.80 5.35 6.95
CA SER A 114 1.71 5.46 7.92
C SER A 114 1.99 6.52 8.99
N LYS A 115 3.24 6.62 9.49
CA LYS A 115 3.67 7.66 10.43
C LYS A 115 3.55 9.08 9.87
N ARG A 116 3.66 9.23 8.56
CA ARG A 116 3.49 10.51 7.85
C ARG A 116 2.03 10.80 7.51
N GLY A 117 1.10 9.92 7.90
CA GLY A 117 -0.31 10.02 7.56
C GLY A 117 -0.62 9.64 6.11
N ALA A 118 0.31 8.98 5.42
CA ALA A 118 0.00 8.35 4.15
C ALA A 118 -0.81 7.07 4.38
N PHE A 119 -1.54 6.64 3.35
CA PHE A 119 -2.41 5.46 3.35
C PHE A 119 -3.60 5.49 4.35
N PRO A 120 -4.43 6.53 4.34
CA PRO A 120 -5.67 6.53 5.12
C PRO A 120 -6.64 5.45 4.63
N LEU A 121 -7.12 4.62 5.58
CA LEU A 121 -8.17 3.63 5.36
C LEU A 121 -9.57 4.24 5.16
N TYR A 122 -9.67 5.57 5.34
CA TYR A 122 -10.88 6.35 5.21
C TYR A 122 -10.79 7.30 4.00
N PRO A 123 -11.94 7.79 3.50
CA PRO A 123 -11.98 8.63 2.32
C PRO A 123 -11.23 9.95 2.52
N THR A 124 -10.30 10.25 1.62
CA THR A 124 -9.56 11.52 1.60
C THR A 124 -10.36 12.62 0.88
N GLN A 125 -9.95 13.88 1.07
CA GLN A 125 -10.53 15.02 0.33
C GLN A 125 -10.34 14.89 -1.19
N ASN A 126 -9.33 14.14 -1.63
CA ASN A 126 -9.01 13.95 -3.04
C ASN A 126 -9.71 12.72 -3.66
N GLY A 127 -10.68 12.13 -2.96
CA GLY A 127 -11.42 11.00 -3.51
C GLY A 127 -10.67 9.65 -3.45
N LEU A 128 -9.63 9.52 -2.62
CA LEU A 128 -8.85 8.28 -2.50
C LEU A 128 -9.09 7.57 -1.16
N ILE A 129 -9.12 6.24 -1.17
CA ILE A 129 -9.06 5.35 -0.01
C ILE A 129 -7.90 4.37 -0.24
N PHE A 130 -7.05 4.16 0.76
CA PHE A 130 -5.89 3.29 0.63
C PHE A 130 -6.11 1.99 1.39
N MET A 131 -5.98 0.87 0.69
CA MET A 131 -6.21 -0.47 1.22
C MET A 131 -4.91 -1.27 1.18
N PRO A 132 -4.40 -1.78 2.31
CA PRO A 132 -3.25 -2.68 2.29
C PRO A 132 -3.62 -3.98 1.56
N LEU A 133 -2.75 -4.42 0.67
CA LEU A 133 -2.83 -5.74 0.04
C LEU A 133 -1.91 -6.70 0.80
N SER A 134 -2.39 -7.92 1.04
CA SER A 134 -1.61 -8.99 1.67
C SER A 134 -1.29 -10.09 0.67
N LEU A 135 -0.01 -10.44 0.54
CA LEU A 135 0.43 -11.60 -0.24
C LEU A 135 0.07 -12.94 0.41
N GLU A 136 -0.34 -12.92 1.68
CA GLU A 136 -0.77 -14.14 2.38
C GLU A 136 -2.25 -14.47 2.19
N LEU A 137 -2.99 -13.59 1.50
CA LEU A 137 -4.40 -13.73 1.19
C LEU A 137 -4.58 -13.84 -0.33
N PRO A 138 -5.67 -14.43 -0.83
CA PRO A 138 -5.90 -14.55 -2.28
C PRO A 138 -5.89 -13.18 -2.97
N ILE A 139 -4.84 -12.90 -3.75
CA ILE A 139 -4.63 -11.57 -4.36
C ILE A 139 -5.76 -11.20 -5.33
N SER A 140 -6.33 -12.18 -6.01
CA SER A 140 -7.44 -11.99 -6.96
C SER A 140 -8.70 -11.40 -6.33
N SER A 141 -9.02 -11.80 -5.10
CA SER A 141 -10.18 -11.28 -4.37
C SER A 141 -9.96 -9.85 -3.90
N GLN A 142 -8.70 -9.50 -3.59
CA GLN A 142 -8.33 -8.16 -3.17
C GLN A 142 -8.32 -7.20 -4.36
N LEU A 143 -7.78 -7.64 -5.50
CA LEU A 143 -7.68 -6.81 -6.71
C LEU A 143 -9.02 -6.43 -7.32
N LYS A 144 -10.07 -7.26 -7.14
CA LYS A 144 -11.45 -6.90 -7.53
C LYS A 144 -12.01 -5.67 -6.81
N GLN A 145 -11.38 -5.25 -5.71
CA GLN A 145 -11.85 -4.16 -4.86
C GLN A 145 -11.07 -2.86 -5.07
N VAL A 146 -10.00 -2.88 -5.87
CA VAL A 146 -9.11 -1.74 -6.09
C VAL A 146 -9.17 -1.27 -7.53
N ASP A 147 -9.01 0.04 -7.71
CA ASP A 147 -8.96 0.67 -9.02
C ASP A 147 -7.50 0.96 -9.42
N ILE A 148 -6.62 1.13 -8.42
CA ILE A 148 -5.20 1.40 -8.57
C ILE A 148 -4.39 0.45 -7.68
N VAL A 149 -3.28 -0.08 -8.18
CA VAL A 149 -2.28 -0.85 -7.43
C VAL A 149 -1.00 -0.04 -7.32
N LEU A 150 -0.65 0.35 -6.11
CA LEU A 150 0.62 0.96 -5.76
C LEU A 150 1.55 -0.10 -5.16
N HIS A 151 2.63 -0.45 -5.84
CA HIS A 151 3.52 -1.48 -5.33
C HIS A 151 4.99 -1.05 -5.30
N LYS A 152 5.76 -1.71 -4.45
CA LYS A 152 7.22 -1.59 -4.44
C LYS A 152 7.88 -2.93 -4.76
N ALA A 153 7.69 -3.40 -5.99
CA ALA A 153 8.19 -4.71 -6.47
C ALA A 153 9.68 -4.95 -6.23
N THR A 154 10.50 -3.89 -6.17
CA THR A 154 11.93 -4.01 -5.88
C THR A 154 12.25 -4.60 -4.51
N ASP A 155 11.32 -4.53 -3.55
CA ASP A 155 11.49 -5.18 -2.24
C ASP A 155 11.40 -6.71 -2.32
N GLU A 156 10.71 -7.21 -3.35
CA GLU A 156 10.35 -8.61 -3.52
C GLU A 156 11.17 -9.29 -4.61
N ILE A 157 12.30 -8.69 -5.04
CA ILE A 157 13.21 -9.28 -6.03
C ILE A 157 14.07 -10.33 -5.35
N LEU A 158 14.01 -11.57 -5.85
CA LEU A 158 14.85 -12.68 -5.42
C LEU A 158 16.13 -12.79 -6.26
N SER A 159 16.04 -12.55 -7.57
CA SER A 159 17.19 -12.56 -8.47
C SER A 159 16.95 -11.72 -9.72
N VAL A 160 18.05 -11.33 -10.37
CA VAL A 160 18.05 -10.61 -11.65
C VAL A 160 18.99 -11.35 -12.60
N GLU A 161 18.49 -11.73 -13.77
CA GLU A 161 19.30 -12.32 -14.82
C GLU A 161 19.97 -11.22 -15.65
N ILE A 162 21.30 -11.23 -15.63
CA ILE A 162 22.14 -10.33 -16.43
C ILE A 162 22.60 -11.11 -17.67
N SER A 163 21.68 -11.39 -18.58
CA SER A 163 22.01 -11.94 -19.89
C SER A 163 22.20 -10.82 -20.91
N ASN A 164 23.26 -10.92 -21.73
CA ASN A 164 23.60 -9.95 -22.79
C ASN A 164 22.62 -9.98 -23.99
N SER A 165 21.59 -10.84 -23.97
CA SER A 165 20.57 -10.88 -25.01
C SER A 165 19.42 -9.92 -24.67
N SER A 166 19.02 -9.12 -25.65
CA SER A 166 18.04 -8.03 -25.46
C SER A 166 16.58 -8.46 -25.57
N GLU A 167 16.27 -9.75 -25.55
CA GLU A 167 14.98 -10.25 -26.05
C GLU A 167 14.08 -10.96 -25.03
N LEU A 168 14.53 -11.22 -23.79
CA LEU A 168 13.68 -11.91 -22.82
C LEU A 168 12.98 -10.91 -21.85
N PRO A 169 11.64 -10.96 -21.75
CA PRO A 169 10.86 -10.10 -20.84
C PRO A 169 11.06 -10.44 -19.35
N ASN A 170 11.60 -11.62 -19.03
CA ASN A 170 11.71 -12.12 -17.66
C ASN A 170 13.13 -12.06 -17.11
N LYS A 171 13.67 -10.84 -16.95
CA LYS A 171 14.99 -10.62 -16.34
C LYS A 171 14.95 -10.56 -14.82
N ILE A 172 13.76 -10.54 -14.20
CA ILE A 172 13.59 -10.40 -12.76
C ILE A 172 12.76 -11.57 -12.25
N THR A 173 13.27 -12.24 -11.22
CA THR A 173 12.49 -13.22 -10.46
C THR A 173 12.01 -12.55 -9.18
N TYR A 174 10.70 -12.37 -9.06
CA TYR A 174 10.08 -11.90 -7.82
C TYR A 174 9.69 -13.04 -6.87
N SER A 175 9.36 -12.70 -5.62
CA SER A 175 8.70 -13.61 -4.70
C SER A 175 7.38 -14.13 -5.27
N ARG A 176 6.93 -15.30 -4.77
CA ARG A 176 5.69 -15.94 -5.25
C ARG A 176 4.50 -14.99 -5.25
N GLY A 177 4.29 -14.27 -4.14
CA GLY A 177 3.15 -13.36 -4.03
C GLY A 177 3.23 -12.19 -5.01
N MET A 178 4.42 -11.63 -5.22
CA MET A 178 4.62 -10.55 -6.20
C MET A 178 4.47 -11.04 -7.65
N GLN A 179 4.89 -12.27 -7.97
CA GLN A 179 4.62 -12.90 -9.26
C GLN A 179 3.13 -13.19 -9.48
N GLU A 180 2.41 -13.56 -8.43
CA GLU A 180 0.94 -13.70 -8.48
C GLU A 180 0.29 -12.34 -8.77
N LEU A 181 0.68 -11.28 -8.05
CA LEU A 181 0.22 -9.92 -8.31
C LEU A 181 0.48 -9.50 -9.77
N GLN A 182 1.72 -9.66 -10.25
CA GLN A 182 2.10 -9.35 -11.63
C GLN A 182 1.20 -10.06 -12.64
N ARG A 183 1.03 -11.38 -12.50
CA ARG A 183 0.17 -12.17 -13.40
C ARG A 183 -1.26 -11.67 -13.39
N TYR A 184 -1.83 -11.34 -12.23
CA TYR A 184 -3.21 -10.87 -12.16
C TYR A 184 -3.41 -9.51 -12.84
N VAL A 185 -2.52 -8.55 -12.59
CA VAL A 185 -2.65 -7.21 -13.17
C VAL A 185 -2.39 -7.20 -14.68
N GLU A 186 -1.52 -8.07 -15.19
CA GLU A 186 -1.31 -8.24 -16.64
C GLU A 186 -2.56 -8.73 -17.38
N HIS A 187 -3.47 -9.45 -16.69
CA HIS A 187 -4.71 -9.96 -17.26
C HIS A 187 -5.94 -9.08 -16.95
N GLN A 188 -5.76 -7.95 -16.26
CA GLN A 188 -6.85 -7.02 -15.93
C GLN A 188 -6.55 -5.59 -16.43
N PRO A 189 -7.05 -5.21 -17.62
CA PRO A 189 -6.75 -3.91 -18.21
C PRO A 189 -7.37 -2.73 -17.47
N ASP A 190 -8.38 -2.96 -16.63
CA ASP A 190 -9.12 -1.92 -15.91
C ASP A 190 -8.42 -1.46 -14.61
N CYS A 191 -7.31 -2.11 -14.23
CA CYS A 191 -6.55 -1.81 -13.02
C CYS A 191 -5.30 -0.99 -13.38
N CYS A 192 -5.20 0.23 -12.85
CA CYS A 192 -3.99 1.05 -13.01
C CYS A 192 -2.88 0.54 -12.09
N VAL A 193 -1.65 0.34 -12.59
CA VAL A 193 -0.52 -0.17 -11.80
C VAL A 193 0.60 0.86 -11.74
N ILE A 194 1.05 1.18 -10.54
CA ILE A 194 2.09 2.17 -10.25
C ILE A 194 3.23 1.50 -9.46
N ASP A 195 4.43 1.37 -10.02
CA ASP A 195 4.81 1.57 -11.43
C ASP A 195 4.58 0.28 -12.23
N PRO A 196 4.29 0.32 -13.54
CA PRO A 196 4.16 -0.91 -14.34
C PRO A 196 5.36 -1.85 -14.18
N PHE A 197 5.12 -3.16 -14.00
CA PHE A 197 6.19 -4.16 -13.77
C PHE A 197 7.29 -4.15 -14.83
N ASN A 198 6.93 -3.90 -16.10
CA ASN A 198 7.89 -3.80 -17.20
C ASN A 198 8.81 -2.56 -17.14
N LYS A 199 8.56 -1.61 -16.22
CA LYS A 199 9.41 -0.44 -15.94
C LYS A 199 10.32 -0.64 -14.73
N VAL A 200 10.22 -1.76 -14.01
CA VAL A 200 11.10 -2.04 -12.88
C VAL A 200 12.52 -2.34 -13.33
N TYR A 201 12.71 -3.13 -14.39
CA TYR A 201 14.06 -3.52 -14.83
C TYR A 201 14.97 -2.34 -15.20
N PRO A 202 14.52 -1.34 -16.01
CA PRO A 202 15.34 -0.18 -16.33
C PRO A 202 15.87 0.58 -15.11
N VAL A 203 15.14 0.58 -13.99
CA VAL A 203 15.55 1.29 -12.76
C VAL A 203 16.46 0.46 -11.84
N LEU A 204 16.77 -0.78 -12.21
CA LEU A 204 17.77 -1.62 -11.50
C LEU A 204 19.18 -1.46 -12.08
N ASP A 205 19.30 -1.08 -13.35
CA ASP A 205 20.58 -0.94 -14.04
C ASP A 205 20.94 0.54 -14.22
N ARG A 206 21.99 0.98 -13.50
CA ARG A 206 22.47 2.37 -13.54
C ARG A 206 22.90 2.82 -14.94
N LEU A 207 23.44 1.92 -15.77
CA LEU A 207 23.82 2.24 -17.15
C LEU A 207 22.55 2.50 -17.98
N ILE A 208 21.52 1.68 -17.83
CA ILE A 208 20.23 1.89 -18.51
C ILE A 208 19.58 3.19 -18.05
N ILE A 209 19.54 3.46 -16.73
CA ILE A 209 19.06 4.75 -16.20
C ILE A 209 19.80 5.91 -16.87
N GLN A 210 21.12 5.85 -16.96
CA GLN A 210 21.93 6.90 -17.60
C GLN A 210 21.61 7.05 -19.08
N GLN A 211 21.47 5.96 -19.82
CA GLN A 211 21.12 6.00 -21.24
C GLN A 211 19.74 6.64 -21.45
N ILE A 212 18.77 6.31 -20.59
CA ILE A 212 17.44 6.95 -20.58
C ILE A 212 17.60 8.45 -20.31
N LEU A 213 18.31 8.83 -19.26
CA LEU A 213 18.49 10.25 -18.88
C LEU A 213 19.22 11.07 -19.94
N LEU A 214 20.24 10.50 -20.60
CA LEU A 214 20.93 11.15 -21.72
C LEU A 214 20.00 11.29 -22.94
N SER A 215 19.09 10.34 -23.16
CA SER A 215 18.11 10.43 -24.25
C SER A 215 17.08 11.55 -24.02
N LEU A 216 16.85 11.97 -22.77
CA LEU A 216 15.93 13.06 -22.45
C LEU A 216 16.36 14.40 -23.07
N GLU A 217 17.66 14.60 -23.30
CA GLU A 217 18.16 15.82 -23.95
C GLU A 217 17.58 16.03 -25.35
N LYS A 218 17.17 14.93 -26.03
CA LYS A 218 16.52 14.97 -27.34
C LYS A 218 15.11 15.58 -27.30
N PHE A 219 14.49 15.66 -26.13
CA PHE A 219 13.17 16.24 -25.91
C PHE A 219 13.23 17.72 -25.48
N ASN A 220 14.42 18.33 -25.45
CA ASN A 220 14.57 19.77 -25.28
C ASN A 220 14.05 20.49 -26.56
N ILE A 221 12.74 20.62 -26.68
CA ILE A 221 12.06 21.46 -27.68
C ILE A 221 11.80 22.81 -27.04
N GLU A 222 12.23 23.90 -27.69
CA GLU A 222 11.90 25.36 -27.57
C GLU A 222 11.49 25.99 -26.23
N SER A 223 11.51 25.23 -25.14
CA SER A 223 11.09 25.62 -23.80
C SER A 223 12.33 25.94 -22.96
N ARG A 224 12.14 26.84 -22.00
CA ARG A 224 13.22 27.42 -21.18
C ARG A 224 13.81 26.43 -20.16
N CYS A 225 13.31 25.21 -20.07
CA CYS A 225 13.80 24.20 -19.14
C CYS A 225 14.69 23.19 -19.86
N LYS A 226 16.00 23.32 -19.66
CA LYS A 226 16.98 22.35 -20.14
C LYS A 226 17.02 21.15 -19.20
N ILE A 227 16.52 20.00 -19.64
CA ILE A 227 16.73 18.74 -18.92
C ILE A 227 18.19 18.33 -19.18
N ARG A 228 18.97 18.16 -18.11
CA ARG A 228 20.37 17.71 -18.17
C ARG A 228 20.49 16.38 -17.43
N GLY A 229 21.06 15.38 -18.09
CA GLY A 229 21.37 14.11 -17.43
C GLY A 229 22.42 14.27 -16.30
N PRO A 230 22.45 13.36 -15.31
CA PRO A 230 23.48 13.35 -14.27
C PRO A 230 24.87 13.15 -14.88
N ASN A 231 25.88 13.89 -14.38
CA ASN A 231 27.27 13.70 -14.79
C ASN A 231 27.80 12.39 -14.20
N PHE A 232 28.49 11.58 -15.01
CA PHE A 232 29.17 10.38 -14.54
C PHE A 232 30.56 10.22 -15.16
N LEU A 233 31.43 9.54 -14.44
CA LEU A 233 32.78 9.18 -14.88
C LEU A 233 32.75 7.72 -15.36
N LYS A 234 33.03 7.49 -16.64
CA LYS A 234 33.22 6.14 -17.17
C LYS A 234 34.60 5.64 -16.71
N VAL A 235 34.62 4.58 -15.91
CA VAL A 235 35.87 3.97 -15.43
C VAL A 235 36.34 2.95 -16.46
N PHE A 236 37.56 3.12 -16.98
CA PHE A 236 38.14 2.32 -18.06
C PHE A 236 39.25 1.39 -17.57
N SER A 237 39.11 0.74 -16.42
CA SER A 237 39.84 -0.49 -16.03
C SER A 237 39.51 -0.88 -14.59
N PRO A 238 39.43 -2.18 -14.25
CA PRO A 238 39.29 -2.64 -12.87
C PRO A 238 40.59 -2.61 -12.06
N GLU A 239 41.73 -2.30 -12.69
CA GLU A 239 43.04 -2.53 -12.07
C GLU A 239 43.64 -1.36 -11.29
N CYS A 240 43.06 -0.16 -11.33
CA CYS A 240 43.65 0.96 -10.58
C CYS A 240 42.62 1.92 -9.98
N TYR A 241 42.85 2.17 -8.68
CA TYR A 241 42.29 3.17 -7.78
C TYR A 241 41.03 2.79 -6.98
N LEU A 242 41.29 2.36 -5.75
CA LEU A 242 40.50 2.73 -4.56
C LEU A 242 40.29 4.25 -4.55
N ILE A 243 39.26 4.73 -5.24
CA ILE A 243 38.75 6.08 -5.05
C ILE A 243 37.82 6.00 -3.84
N TYR A 244 38.30 6.45 -2.68
CA TYR A 244 37.44 6.83 -1.55
C TYR A 244 36.60 8.04 -1.98
N ALA A 245 35.50 7.79 -2.68
CA ALA A 245 34.46 8.79 -2.85
C ALA A 245 33.55 8.72 -1.63
N CYS A 246 33.81 9.59 -0.65
CA CYS A 246 32.86 9.85 0.42
C CYS A 246 31.69 10.63 -0.18
N ILE A 247 30.73 9.92 -0.77
CA ILE A 247 29.46 10.48 -1.22
C ILE A 247 28.53 10.43 -0.01
N ASP A 248 28.15 11.60 0.50
CA ASP A 248 27.07 11.71 1.46
C ASP A 248 25.75 11.30 0.77
N PHE A 249 25.46 10.00 0.85
CA PHE A 249 24.31 9.36 0.19
C PHE A 249 22.97 9.97 0.63
N ASN A 250 22.90 10.55 1.83
CA ASN A 250 21.67 11.13 2.33
C ASN A 250 21.28 12.37 1.52
N LYS A 251 22.25 13.19 1.13
CA LYS A 251 22.00 14.44 0.40
C LYS A 251 21.65 14.22 -1.08
N LEU A 252 22.24 13.20 -1.72
CA LEU A 252 21.97 12.87 -3.12
C LEU A 252 20.60 12.21 -3.29
N MET A 253 20.21 11.34 -2.37
CA MET A 253 18.88 10.71 -2.37
C MET A 253 17.78 11.74 -2.13
N GLU A 254 17.95 12.63 -1.15
CA GLU A 254 16.96 13.66 -0.82
C GLU A 254 16.73 14.63 -2.00
N THR A 255 17.78 15.05 -2.69
CA THR A 255 17.67 15.96 -3.84
C THR A 255 17.04 15.28 -5.06
N THR A 256 17.36 14.00 -5.30
CA THR A 256 16.85 13.25 -6.47
C THR A 256 15.40 12.79 -6.26
N LEU A 257 15.02 12.39 -5.04
CA LEU A 257 13.62 12.10 -4.70
C LEU A 257 12.76 13.35 -4.75
N ASN A 258 13.22 14.50 -4.25
CA ASN A 258 12.46 15.74 -4.33
C ASN A 258 12.24 16.19 -5.78
N LEU A 259 13.22 15.99 -6.67
CA LEU A 259 13.09 16.30 -8.09
C LEU A 259 12.12 15.34 -8.80
N LEU A 260 12.19 14.03 -8.51
CA LEU A 260 11.27 13.02 -9.07
C LEU A 260 9.84 13.20 -8.56
N MET A 261 9.67 13.54 -7.28
CA MET A 261 8.35 13.81 -6.70
C MET A 261 7.72 15.07 -7.32
N ASN A 262 8.48 16.16 -7.48
CA ASN A 262 7.94 17.36 -8.14
C ASN A 262 7.56 17.10 -9.61
N ILE A 263 8.36 16.33 -10.36
CA ILE A 263 8.03 15.97 -11.75
C ILE A 263 6.79 15.05 -11.84
N MET A 264 6.57 14.17 -10.86
CA MET A 264 5.39 13.31 -10.84
C MET A 264 4.11 14.06 -10.41
N PHE A 265 4.21 15.07 -9.54
CA PHE A 265 3.05 15.86 -9.11
C PHE A 265 2.63 16.95 -10.12
N ASP A 266 3.58 17.53 -10.87
CA ASP A 266 3.26 18.57 -11.87
C ASP A 266 2.58 18.02 -13.15
N ASN A 267 2.55 16.70 -13.34
CA ASN A 267 1.86 16.04 -14.48
C ASN A 267 0.48 15.45 -14.10
N LEU A 268 -0.05 15.80 -12.92
CA LEU A 268 -1.34 15.32 -12.40
C LEU A 268 -2.36 16.44 -12.18
N ILE A 269 -2.15 17.62 -12.78
CA ILE A 269 -3.12 18.72 -12.91
C ILE A 269 -3.44 18.96 -14.38
#